data_AF-T0UY16-F1
#
_entry.id   AF-T0UY16-F1
#
_cell.length_a   1.000
_cell.length_b   1.000
_cell.length_c   1.000
_cell.angle_alpha   90.00
_cell.angle_beta   90.00
_cell.angle_gamma   90.00
#
_symmetry.space_group_name_H-M   'P 1'
#
loop_
_entity.id
_entity.type
_entity.pdbx_description
1 polymer ?
#
loop_
_entity_poly.entity_id
_entity_poly.type
_entity_poly.pdbx_seq_one_letter_code
_entity_poly.pdbx_strand_id
1 'polypeptide(L)' 'MTKLVFMGTPAFSATVLEGLLTDERYEIVAVVTQPDRAVGRKKKSA' A
#
# COMPACT_ATOMS: atom_id res chain seq x y z
N MET A 1 21.77 2.32 -5.05
CA MET A 1 20.44 2.92 -4.94
C MET A 1 19.58 2.39 -6.08
N THR A 2 18.66 1.48 -5.78
CA THR A 2 17.75 0.87 -6.76
C THR A 2 16.42 1.60 -6.72
N LYS A 3 15.98 2.14 -7.86
CA LYS A 3 14.70 2.85 -7.97
C LYS A 3 13.56 1.86 -8.11
N LEU A 4 12.52 2.01 -7.29
CA LEU A 4 11.38 1.10 -7.24
C LEU A 4 10.06 1.87 -7.36
N VAL A 5 9.10 1.27 -8.05
CA VAL A 5 7.68 1.63 -7.94
C VAL A 5 7.02 0.57 -7.06
N PHE A 6 6.40 1.00 -5.97
CA PHE A 6 5.71 0.09 -5.06
C PHE A 6 4.23 -0.01 -5.44
N MET A 7 3.71 -1.22 -5.62
CA MET A 7 2.30 -1.45 -5.94
C MET A 7 1.66 -2.33 -4.87
N GLY A 8 0.68 -1.80 -4.12
CA GLY A 8 0.14 -2.46 -2.93
C GLY A 8 -1.32 -2.13 -2.64
N THR A 9 -1.91 -2.79 -1.64
CA THR A 9 -3.26 -2.49 -1.11
C THR A 9 -3.19 -2.39 0.42
N PRO A 10 -3.90 -1.44 1.09
CA PRO A 10 -3.46 -0.87 2.36
C PRO A 10 -3.34 -1.83 3.56
N ALA A 11 -4.07 -2.95 3.60
CA ALA A 11 -4.14 -3.77 4.83
C ALA A 11 -2.88 -4.61 5.11
N PHE A 12 -2.21 -5.13 4.07
CA PHE A 12 -1.04 -6.00 4.24
C PHE A 12 0.25 -5.35 3.75
N SER A 13 0.16 -4.52 2.72
CA SER A 13 1.34 -3.99 2.02
C SER A 13 2.00 -2.79 2.72
N ALA A 14 1.34 -2.16 3.71
CA ALA A 14 1.88 -1.01 4.43
C ALA A 14 3.17 -1.34 5.20
N THR A 15 3.21 -2.47 5.91
CA THR A 15 4.41 -2.92 6.65
C THR A 15 5.60 -3.18 5.73
N VAL A 16 5.35 -3.71 4.53
CA VAL A 16 6.40 -3.93 3.53
C VAL A 16 6.93 -2.59 3.01
N LEU A 17 6.03 -1.64 2.72
CA LEU A 17 6.42 -0.31 2.28
C LEU A 17 7.27 0.41 3.34
N GLU A 18 6.92 0.33 4.62
CA GLU A 18 7.72 0.90 5.71
C GLU A 18 9.14 0.34 5.75
N GLY A 19 9.29 -1.00 5.68
CA GLY A 19 10.61 -1.62 5.66
C GLY A 19 11.46 -1.15 4.48
N LEU A 20 10.86 -1.03 3.29
CA LEU A 20 11.56 -0.55 2.09
C LEU A 20 11.95 0.92 2.17
N LEU A 21 11.12 1.76 2.81
CA LEU A 21 11.40 3.20 2.99
C LEU A 21 12.58 3.46 3.95
N THR A 22 12.83 2.54 4.89
CA THR A 22 13.95 2.66 5.85
C THR A 22 15.27 2.08 5.35
N ASP A 23 15.27 1.41 4.20
CA ASP A 23 16.44 0.73 3.66
C ASP A 23 17.15 1.62 2.62
N GLU A 24 18.35 2.08 2.95
CA GLU A 24 19.17 2.98 2.11
C GLU A 24 19.53 2.40 0.73
N ARG A 25 19.29 1.11 0.50
CA ARG A 25 19.53 0.47 -0.80
C ARG A 25 18.47 0.87 -1.83
N TYR A 26 17.28 1.31 -1.39
CA TYR A 26 16.12 1.52 -2.25
C TYR A 26 15.65 2.97 -2.25
N GLU A 27 15.22 3.43 -3.42
CA GLU A 27 14.55 4.71 -3.62
C GLU A 27 13.15 4.44 -4.15
N ILE A 28 12.11 4.64 -3.33
CA ILE A 28 10.71 4.51 -3.76
C ILE A 28 10.31 5.78 -4.51
N VAL A 29 10.15 5.69 -5.83
CA VAL A 29 9.84 6.86 -6.68
C VAL A 29 8.34 7.07 -6.88
N ALA A 30 7.53 6.03 -6.67
CA ALA A 30 6.07 6.11 -6.73
C ALA A 30 5.43 4.99 -5.94
N VAL A 31 4.22 5.25 -5.45
CA VAL A 31 3.33 4.27 -4.81
C VAL A 31 2.03 4.21 -5.59
N VAL A 32 1.66 3.01 -6.04
CA VAL A 32 0.37 2.74 -6.69
C VAL A 32 -0.48 1.91 -5.73
N THR A 33 -1.66 2.42 -5.41
CA THR A 33 -2.66 1.73 -4.59
C THR A 33 -4.00 1.67 -5.30
N GLN A 34 -4.87 0.78 -4.82
CA GLN A 34 -6.28 0.82 -5.23
C GLN A 34 -6.90 2.16 -4.81
N PRO A 35 -7.77 2.75 -5.65
CA PRO A 35 -8.56 3.90 -5.22
C PRO A 35 -9.46 3.49 -4.05
N ASP A 36 -9.80 4.46 -3.21
CA ASP A 36 -10.73 4.25 -2.11
C ASP A 36 -12.02 3.62 -2.64
N ARG A 37 -12.34 2.43 -2.12
CA ARG A 37 -13.62 1.77 -2.38
C ARG A 37 -14.53 2.02 -1.19
N ALA A 38 -15.81 2.22 -1.44
CA ALA A 38 -16.80 2.24 -0.39
C ALA A 38 -16.71 0.93 0.42
N VAL A 39 -16.25 1.02 1.67
CA VAL A 39 -16.22 -0.11 2.58
C VAL A 39 -17.59 -0.26 3.23
N GLY A 40 -18.22 -1.40 2.98
CA GLY A 40 -19.49 -1.77 3.58
C GLY A 40 -20.58 -2.14 2.55
N ARG A 41 -21.15 -3.32 2.73
CA ARG A 41 -22.54 -3.57 2.36
C ARG A 41 -23.31 -3.39 3.65
N LYS A 42 -24.09 -2.32 3.81
CA LYS A 42 -25.11 -2.28 4.86
C LYS A 42 -26.15 -3.37 4.53
N LYS A 43 -25.86 -4.63 4.88
CA LYS A 43 -26.90 -5.56 5.30
C LYS A 43 -26.85 -5.57 6.82
N LYS A 44 -27.57 -4.63 7.43
CA LYS A 44 -28.23 -4.99 8.69
C LYS A 44 -29.29 -6.01 8.28
N SER A 45 -28.94 -7.30 8.35
CA SER A 45 -29.96 -8.33 8.50
C SER A 45 -30.66 -8.04 9.82
N ALA A 46 -31.98 -7.88 9.72
CA ALA A 46 -32.89 -7.83 10.85
C ALA A 46 -32.78 -9.10 11.71
#